data_AF-H3BK61-F1
#
_entry.id   AF-H3BK61-F1
#
_cell.length_a   1.000
_cell.length_b   1.000
_cell.length_c   1.000
_cell.angle_alpha   90.00
_cell.angle_beta   90.00
_cell.angle_gamma   90.00
#
_symmetry.space_group_name_H-M   'P 1'
#
loop_
_entity.id
_entity.type
_entity.pdbx_description
1 polymer ?
#
loop_
_entity_poly.entity_id
_entity_poly.type
_entity_poly.pdbx_seq_one_letter_code
_entity_poly.pdbx_strand_id
1 'polypeptide(L)'
;LLAIASSVFVASQLRAQRFQEHSRVPVIRPDVAKWELSVKLHDEDHTVVASNNGPAFTVEVDGSKLNVTSTWNLASPLLSVNVDGTQRTVQCLSREAGGNMSIQFLGTVYKVHILTKLAAELNKFMLEKVPKDTSSTLCSPMPGVVVAVSVKPGDMMPGEMSQERP
;
A
#
# COMPACT_ATOMS: atom_id res chain seq x y z
N LEU A 1 -3.76 -0.59 -13.92
CA LEU A 1 -3.29 -0.20 -12.57
C LEU A 1 -3.70 -1.25 -11.54
N LEU A 2 -5.00 -1.53 -11.39
CA LEU A 2 -5.54 -2.52 -10.45
C LEU A 2 -4.80 -3.87 -10.52
N ALA A 3 -4.62 -4.40 -11.73
CA ALA A 3 -3.91 -5.67 -11.94
C ALA A 3 -2.44 -5.66 -11.46
N ILE A 4 -1.75 -4.53 -11.62
CA ILE A 4 -0.37 -4.36 -11.15
C ILE A 4 -0.35 -4.25 -9.63
N ALA A 5 -1.30 -3.52 -9.06
CA ALA A 5 -1.41 -3.36 -7.61
C ALA A 5 -1.67 -4.70 -6.92
N SER A 6 -2.61 -5.49 -7.44
CA SER A 6 -2.93 -6.82 -6.92
C SER A 6 -1.77 -7.79 -7.07
N SER A 7 -1.04 -7.77 -8.19
CA SER A 7 0.11 -8.66 -8.37
C SER A 7 1.28 -8.31 -7.44
N VAL A 8 1.53 -7.02 -7.19
CA VAL A 8 2.52 -6.57 -6.18
C VAL A 8 2.12 -7.05 -4.78
N PHE A 9 0.84 -6.95 -4.45
CA PHE A 9 0.31 -7.42 -3.16
C PHE A 9 0.50 -8.94 -3.01
N VAL A 10 0.11 -9.73 -4.00
CA VAL A 10 0.29 -11.20 -4.00
C VAL A 10 1.77 -11.57 -3.94
N ALA A 11 2.63 -10.92 -4.71
CA ALA A 11 4.08 -11.14 -4.65
C ALA A 11 4.64 -10.86 -3.24
N SER A 12 4.12 -9.83 -2.55
CA SER A 12 4.50 -9.52 -1.17
C SER A 12 4.04 -10.58 -0.18
N GLN A 13 2.82 -11.12 -0.33
CA GLN A 13 2.33 -12.22 0.50
C GLN A 13 3.12 -13.51 0.28
N LEU A 14 3.40 -13.86 -0.98
CA LEU A 14 4.22 -15.03 -1.32
C LEU A 14 5.63 -14.93 -0.73
N ARG A 15 6.24 -13.73 -0.76
CA ARG A 15 7.53 -13.49 -0.09
C ARG A 15 7.43 -13.66 1.43
N ALA A 16 6.38 -13.15 2.06
CA ALA A 16 6.16 -13.29 3.49
C ALA A 16 5.97 -14.77 3.91
N GLN A 17 5.29 -15.57 3.09
CA GLN A 17 5.13 -17.01 3.32
C GLN A 17 6.47 -17.76 3.25
N ARG A 18 7.33 -17.44 2.28
CA ARG A 18 8.67 -18.06 2.16
C ARG A 18 9.56 -17.80 3.39
N PHE A 19 9.39 -16.64 4.04
CA PHE A 19 10.15 -16.32 5.24
C PHE A 19 9.81 -17.24 6.44
N GLN A 20 8.60 -17.82 6.47
CA GLN A 20 8.17 -18.70 7.56
C GLN A 20 8.67 -20.15 7.45
N GLU A 21 9.39 -20.53 6.38
CA GLU A 21 9.87 -21.91 6.20
C GLU A 21 10.85 -22.39 7.27
N HIS A 22 11.46 -21.47 8.04
CA HIS A 22 12.32 -21.80 9.19
C HIS A 22 11.58 -21.92 10.54
N SER A 23 10.24 -21.91 10.55
CA SER A 23 9.47 -22.05 11.79
C SER A 23 9.44 -23.50 12.31
N ARG A 24 9.69 -23.67 13.62
CA ARG A 24 9.64 -24.96 14.33
C ARG A 24 8.22 -25.49 14.56
N VAL A 25 7.20 -24.72 14.18
CA VAL A 25 5.78 -25.08 14.34
C VAL A 25 5.23 -25.52 12.98
N PRO A 26 4.51 -26.66 12.90
CA PRO A 26 3.84 -27.07 11.65
C PRO A 26 2.75 -26.05 11.30
N VAL A 27 3.07 -25.12 10.40
CA VAL A 27 2.10 -24.19 9.82
C VAL A 27 1.42 -24.93 8.67
N ILE A 28 0.11 -25.15 8.78
CA ILE A 28 -0.71 -25.64 7.68
C ILE A 28 -0.62 -24.61 6.57
N ARG A 29 0.00 -24.97 5.45
CA ARG A 29 0.15 -24.11 4.28
C ARG A 29 -1.12 -24.22 3.46
N PRO A 30 -1.93 -23.17 3.33
CA PRO A 30 -2.92 -23.19 2.27
C PRO A 30 -2.13 -22.98 0.98
N ASP A 31 -2.15 -23.97 0.09
CA ASP A 31 -1.61 -23.86 -1.28
C ASP A 31 -2.57 -23.00 -2.09
N VAL A 32 -2.62 -21.72 -1.73
CA VAL A 32 -3.55 -20.76 -2.32
C VAL A 32 -2.95 -20.34 -3.66
N ALA A 33 -3.25 -21.10 -4.70
CA ALA A 33 -2.91 -20.71 -6.07
C ALA A 33 -3.74 -19.50 -6.56
N LYS A 34 -4.83 -19.16 -5.84
CA LYS A 34 -5.85 -18.18 -6.21
C LYS A 34 -6.25 -17.29 -5.04
N TRP A 35 -6.01 -16.00 -5.15
CA TRP A 35 -6.39 -14.99 -4.16
C TRP A 35 -7.60 -14.20 -4.64
N GLU A 36 -8.68 -14.21 -3.84
CA GLU A 36 -9.79 -13.28 -3.99
C GLU A 36 -9.50 -12.00 -3.20
N LEU A 37 -9.30 -10.90 -3.93
CA LEU A 37 -8.92 -9.60 -3.40
C LEU A 37 -10.01 -8.57 -3.68
N SER A 38 -10.21 -7.66 -2.74
CA SER A 38 -10.98 -6.44 -2.93
C SER A 38 -10.00 -5.27 -3.02
N VAL A 39 -10.05 -4.55 -4.13
CA VAL A 39 -9.19 -3.40 -4.40
C VAL A 39 -10.02 -2.14 -4.40
N LYS A 40 -9.83 -1.28 -3.41
CA LYS A 40 -10.49 0.02 -3.33
C LYS A 40 -9.62 1.09 -3.97
N LEU A 41 -10.14 1.75 -5.00
CA LEU A 41 -9.48 2.83 -5.73
C LEU A 41 -10.43 4.02 -5.79
N HIS A 42 -10.03 5.19 -5.26
CA HIS A 42 -10.86 6.40 -5.27
C HIS A 42 -12.31 6.18 -4.77
N ASP A 43 -12.47 5.37 -3.72
CA ASP A 43 -13.75 5.00 -3.10
C ASP A 43 -14.59 3.95 -3.85
N GLU A 44 -14.14 3.48 -5.01
CA GLU A 44 -14.75 2.39 -5.74
C GLU A 44 -14.09 1.04 -5.41
N ASP A 45 -14.90 0.10 -4.93
CA ASP A 45 -14.47 -1.27 -4.63
C ASP A 45 -14.53 -2.15 -5.89
N HIS A 46 -13.38 -2.67 -6.29
CA HIS A 46 -13.23 -3.57 -7.43
C HIS A 46 -12.89 -4.98 -6.95
N THR A 47 -13.59 -5.99 -7.49
CA THR A 47 -13.29 -7.38 -7.17
C THR A 47 -12.22 -7.92 -8.12
N VAL A 48 -11.12 -8.37 -7.54
CA VAL A 48 -9.95 -8.82 -8.29
C VAL A 48 -9.57 -10.23 -7.85
N VAL A 49 -9.45 -11.12 -8.81
CA VAL A 49 -8.97 -12.48 -8.57
C VAL A 49 -7.58 -12.61 -9.18
N ALA A 50 -6.57 -12.82 -8.34
CA ALA A 50 -5.21 -13.07 -8.81
C ALA A 50 -4.88 -14.56 -8.68
N SER A 51 -4.28 -15.15 -9.71
CA SER A 51 -3.72 -16.49 -9.65
C SER A 51 -2.24 -16.48 -10.05
N ASN A 52 -1.47 -17.33 -9.37
CA ASN A 52 -0.04 -17.47 -9.65
C ASN A 52 0.15 -18.64 -10.62
N ASN A 53 0.77 -18.36 -11.77
CA ASN A 53 1.08 -19.36 -12.80
C ASN A 53 2.60 -19.51 -13.00
N GLY A 54 3.38 -19.35 -11.91
CA GLY A 54 4.84 -19.45 -11.91
C GLY A 54 5.53 -18.10 -12.14
N PRO A 55 6.10 -17.83 -13.34
CA PRO A 55 6.71 -16.53 -13.65
C PRO A 55 5.70 -15.43 -13.98
N ALA A 56 4.43 -15.80 -14.21
CA ALA A 56 3.36 -14.91 -14.62
C ALA A 56 2.20 -14.95 -13.62
N PHE A 57 1.58 -13.79 -13.40
CA PHE A 57 0.36 -13.66 -12.61
C PHE A 57 -0.82 -13.42 -13.55
N THR A 58 -1.84 -14.28 -13.46
CA THR A 58 -3.10 -14.02 -14.16
C THR A 58 -4.02 -13.27 -13.21
N VAL A 59 -4.46 -12.08 -13.61
CA VAL A 59 -5.32 -11.24 -12.77
C VAL A 59 -6.64 -11.02 -13.51
N GLU A 60 -7.74 -11.40 -12.89
CA GLU A 60 -9.09 -11.14 -13.38
C GLU A 60 -9.67 -9.94 -12.62
N VAL A 61 -10.00 -8.86 -13.33
CA VAL A 61 -10.62 -7.66 -12.77
C VAL A 61 -12.00 -7.53 -13.40
N ASP A 62 -13.06 -7.63 -12.60
CA ASP A 62 -14.46 -7.50 -13.03
C ASP A 62 -14.81 -8.32 -14.31
N GLY A 63 -14.26 -9.54 -14.38
CA GLY A 63 -14.45 -10.47 -15.51
C GLY A 63 -13.43 -10.35 -16.65
N SER A 64 -12.60 -9.31 -16.68
CA SER A 64 -11.51 -9.16 -17.65
C SER A 64 -10.23 -9.82 -17.16
N LYS A 65 -9.71 -10.81 -17.90
CA LYS A 65 -8.45 -11.48 -17.57
C LYS A 65 -7.27 -10.76 -18.20
N LEU A 66 -6.29 -10.42 -17.37
CA LEU A 66 -5.06 -9.75 -17.75
C LEU A 66 -3.87 -10.59 -17.31
N ASN A 67 -2.88 -10.78 -18.17
CA ASN A 67 -1.65 -11.47 -17.84
C ASN A 67 -0.56 -10.45 -17.45
N VAL A 68 -0.07 -10.55 -16.22
CA VAL A 68 0.91 -9.66 -15.64
C VAL A 68 2.21 -10.41 -15.39
N THR A 69 3.26 -10.04 -16.13
CA THR A 69 4.62 -10.58 -15.97
C THR A 69 5.55 -9.49 -15.49
N SER A 70 6.34 -9.77 -14.45
CA SER A 70 7.29 -8.81 -13.90
C SER A 70 8.37 -9.49 -13.07
N THR A 71 9.54 -8.88 -13.05
CA THR A 71 10.59 -9.16 -12.07
C THR A 71 10.27 -8.40 -10.78
N TRP A 72 9.45 -9.02 -9.91
CA TRP A 72 8.99 -8.39 -8.66
C TRP A 72 10.12 -8.12 -7.66
N ASN A 73 10.84 -7.01 -7.83
CA ASN A 73 11.80 -6.53 -6.85
C ASN A 73 11.11 -5.62 -5.82
N LEU A 74 10.57 -6.24 -4.76
CA LEU A 74 9.86 -5.53 -3.69
C LEU A 74 10.73 -4.60 -2.82
N ALA A 75 12.04 -4.56 -3.05
CA ALA A 75 12.96 -3.62 -2.41
C ALA A 75 13.22 -2.37 -3.27
N SER A 76 12.93 -2.44 -4.57
CA SER A 76 13.07 -1.30 -5.48
C SER A 76 11.77 -0.48 -5.51
N PRO A 77 11.85 0.85 -5.47
CA PRO A 77 10.69 1.71 -5.68
C PRO A 77 10.21 1.66 -7.13
N LEU A 78 11.12 1.42 -8.10
CA LEU A 78 10.78 1.32 -9.52
C LEU A 78 10.51 -0.14 -9.89
N LEU A 79 9.35 -0.40 -10.48
CA LEU A 79 8.90 -1.72 -10.91
C LEU A 79 8.58 -1.71 -12.40
N SER A 80 9.25 -2.59 -13.16
CA SER A 80 8.95 -2.83 -14.57
C SER A 80 7.99 -3.99 -14.70
N VAL A 81 6.79 -3.72 -15.21
CA VAL A 81 5.68 -4.66 -15.26
C VAL A 81 5.15 -4.74 -16.69
N ASN A 82 5.05 -5.94 -17.24
CA ASN A 82 4.45 -6.18 -18.54
C ASN A 82 3.01 -6.69 -18.34
N VAL A 83 2.05 -5.98 -18.91
CA VAL A 83 0.61 -6.31 -18.86
C VAL A 83 0.14 -6.57 -20.28
N ASP A 84 -0.29 -7.79 -20.57
CA ASP A 84 -0.75 -8.26 -21.89
C ASP A 84 0.20 -7.89 -23.05
N GLY A 85 1.50 -8.03 -22.82
CA GLY A 85 2.53 -7.70 -23.81
C GLY A 85 2.99 -6.24 -23.81
N THR A 86 2.28 -5.33 -23.12
CA THR A 86 2.67 -3.93 -22.99
C THR A 86 3.55 -3.71 -21.77
N GLN A 87 4.81 -3.37 -21.99
CA GLN A 87 5.73 -3.00 -20.90
C GLN A 87 5.35 -1.63 -20.33
N ARG A 88 5.17 -1.58 -19.02
CA ARG A 88 4.84 -0.38 -18.24
C ARG A 88 5.78 -0.28 -17.05
N THR A 89 6.18 0.93 -16.71
CA THR A 89 6.97 1.20 -15.51
C THR A 89 6.09 1.91 -14.49
N VAL A 90 6.06 1.40 -13.28
CA VAL A 90 5.32 1.98 -12.15
C VAL A 90 6.27 2.23 -10.99
N GLN A 91 5.96 3.20 -10.15
CA GLN A 91 6.69 3.44 -8.90
C GLN A 91 5.82 3.08 -7.71
N CYS A 92 6.33 2.26 -6.79
CA CYS A 92 5.71 1.96 -5.51
C CYS A 92 6.29 2.94 -4.46
N LEU A 93 5.52 3.95 -4.08
CA LEU A 93 5.95 5.00 -3.17
C LEU A 93 5.85 4.56 -1.70
N SER A 94 4.76 3.89 -1.35
CA SER A 94 4.54 3.36 0.00
C SER A 94 3.73 2.07 -0.04
N ARG A 95 4.01 1.18 0.91
CA ARG A 95 3.26 -0.05 1.16
C ARG A 95 3.16 -0.27 2.65
N GLU A 96 1.94 -0.20 3.17
CA GLU A 96 1.65 -0.43 4.57
C GLU A 96 1.16 -1.87 4.78
N ALA A 97 1.38 -2.42 5.98
CA ALA A 97 0.91 -3.75 6.34
C ALA A 97 -0.63 -3.86 6.33
N GLY A 98 -1.34 -2.75 6.52
CA GLY A 98 -2.80 -2.69 6.49
C GLY A 98 -3.43 -2.77 5.10
N GLY A 99 -2.65 -3.01 4.04
CA GLY A 99 -3.16 -3.12 2.67
C GLY A 99 -3.19 -1.78 1.90
N ASN A 100 -2.88 -0.65 2.55
CA ASN A 100 -2.70 0.62 1.86
C ASN A 100 -1.41 0.61 1.03
N MET A 101 -1.52 1.01 -0.23
CA MET A 101 -0.39 1.13 -1.14
C MET A 101 -0.53 2.38 -1.99
N SER A 102 0.55 3.12 -2.17
CA SER A 102 0.60 4.27 -3.09
C SER A 102 1.46 3.93 -4.30
N ILE A 103 0.85 3.91 -5.47
CA ILE A 103 1.51 3.63 -6.74
C ILE A 103 1.46 4.86 -7.62
N GLN A 104 2.60 5.30 -8.14
CA GLN A 104 2.66 6.33 -9.15
C GLN A 104 2.76 5.70 -10.54
N PHE A 105 1.90 6.14 -11.45
CA PHE A 105 1.88 5.72 -12.85
C PHE A 105 1.56 6.93 -13.75
N LEU A 106 2.38 7.13 -14.79
CA LEU A 106 2.24 8.25 -15.73
C LEU A 106 2.10 9.63 -15.04
N GLY A 107 2.87 9.85 -13.98
CA GLY A 107 2.86 11.10 -13.21
C GLY A 107 1.73 11.23 -12.18
N THR A 108 0.72 10.35 -12.20
CA THR A 108 -0.39 10.37 -11.24
C THR A 108 -0.13 9.42 -10.08
N VAL A 109 -0.35 9.88 -8.85
CA VAL A 109 -0.24 9.06 -7.63
C VAL A 109 -1.60 8.47 -7.30
N TYR A 110 -1.70 7.15 -7.36
CA TYR A 110 -2.89 6.39 -7.02
C TYR A 110 -2.74 5.77 -5.66
N LYS A 111 -3.65 6.13 -4.75
CA LYS A 111 -3.81 5.47 -3.45
C LYS A 111 -4.76 4.30 -3.62
N VAL A 112 -4.27 3.11 -3.35
CA VAL A 112 -4.99 1.86 -3.54
C VAL A 112 -5.01 1.11 -2.21
N HIS A 113 -6.17 0.63 -1.80
CA HIS A 113 -6.30 -0.21 -0.61
C HIS A 113 -6.68 -1.62 -1.04
N ILE A 114 -5.79 -2.58 -0.79
CA ILE A 114 -5.92 -3.96 -1.26
C ILE A 114 -6.04 -4.87 -0.05
N LEU A 115 -7.17 -5.57 0.04
CA LEU A 115 -7.45 -6.53 1.09
C LEU A 115 -7.85 -7.87 0.49
N THR A 116 -7.70 -8.93 1.26
CA THR A 116 -8.34 -10.22 0.95
C THR A 116 -9.84 -10.12 1.22
N LYS A 117 -10.65 -10.90 0.52
CA LYS A 117 -12.12 -10.88 0.69
C LYS A 117 -12.58 -10.96 2.15
N LEU A 118 -12.02 -11.90 2.91
CA LEU A 118 -12.28 -12.04 4.34
C LEU A 118 -11.87 -10.77 5.11
N ALA A 119 -10.67 -10.24 4.85
CA ALA A 119 -10.21 -9.02 5.51
C ALA A 119 -11.10 -7.81 5.19
N ALA A 120 -11.62 -7.70 3.97
CA ALA A 120 -12.53 -6.62 3.59
C ALA A 120 -13.91 -6.74 4.23
N GLU A 121 -14.44 -7.96 4.37
CA GLU A 121 -15.67 -8.21 5.15
C GLU A 121 -15.50 -7.76 6.61
N LEU A 122 -14.36 -8.08 7.22
CA LEU A 122 -14.05 -7.66 8.58
C LEU A 122 -13.77 -6.16 8.71
N ASN A 123 -13.18 -5.54 7.67
CA ASN A 123 -12.85 -4.12 7.68
C ASN A 123 -14.11 -3.24 7.74
N LYS A 124 -15.28 -3.75 7.30
CA LYS A 124 -16.57 -3.03 7.46
C LYS A 124 -16.95 -2.78 8.91
N PHE A 125 -16.39 -3.55 9.85
CA PHE A 125 -16.62 -3.38 11.28
C PHE A 125 -15.59 -2.46 11.95
N MET A 126 -14.55 -2.02 11.24
CA MET A 126 -13.60 -1.02 11.75
C MET A 126 -14.27 0.35 11.78
N LEU A 127 -14.27 1.00 12.95
CA LEU A 127 -14.69 2.39 13.06
C LEU A 127 -13.68 3.30 12.36
N GLU A 128 -14.19 4.32 11.68
CA GLU A 128 -13.36 5.35 11.06
C GLU A 128 -12.58 6.12 12.14
N LYS A 129 -11.26 6.15 11.98
CA LYS A 129 -10.38 6.88 12.89
C LYS A 129 -10.53 8.37 12.58
N VAL A 130 -11.36 9.06 13.36
CA VAL A 130 -11.48 10.51 13.29
C VAL A 130 -10.07 11.11 13.47
N PRO A 131 -9.58 11.92 12.51
CA PRO A 131 -8.29 12.57 12.66
C PRO A 131 -8.32 13.38 13.95
N LYS A 132 -7.26 13.27 14.75
CA LYS A 132 -7.14 14.04 15.98
C LYS A 132 -7.17 15.52 15.58
N ASP A 133 -8.15 16.26 16.10
CA ASP A 133 -8.20 17.71 15.99
C ASP A 133 -6.90 18.27 16.59
N THR A 134 -5.95 18.63 15.72
CA THR A 134 -4.83 19.49 16.07
C THR A 134 -5.39 20.91 16.18
N SER A 135 -6.05 21.18 17.31
CA SER A 135 -6.49 22.53 17.69
C SER A 135 -5.32 23.51 17.53
N SER A 136 -5.62 24.75 17.13
CA SER A 136 -4.70 25.86 16.81
C SER A 136 -3.81 26.36 17.97
N THR A 137 -3.55 25.51 18.96
CA THR A 137 -2.77 25.78 20.16
C THR A 137 -1.48 24.96 20.08
N LEU A 138 -0.35 25.64 19.93
CA LEU A 138 0.96 25.03 20.00
C LEU A 138 1.28 24.78 21.48
N CYS A 139 1.04 23.56 21.96
CA CYS A 139 1.46 23.16 23.30
C CYS A 139 2.96 22.83 23.28
N SER A 140 3.73 23.46 24.18
CA SER A 140 5.14 23.10 24.38
C SER A 140 5.24 21.63 24.81
N PRO A 141 5.89 20.75 24.02
CA PRO A 141 5.93 19.32 24.31
C PRO A 141 6.81 18.97 25.52
N MET A 142 7.58 19.94 26.02
CA MET A 142 8.51 19.79 27.13
C MET A 142 8.49 21.06 27.98
N PRO A 143 8.51 20.97 29.32
CA PRO A 143 8.74 22.13 30.18
C PRO A 143 10.18 22.61 29.99
N GLY A 144 10.34 23.79 29.39
CA GLY A 144 11.62 24.39 29.06
C GLY A 144 11.46 25.86 28.68
N VAL A 145 12.57 26.57 28.48
CA VAL A 145 12.58 27.99 28.09
C VAL A 145 12.67 28.09 26.56
N VAL A 146 11.81 28.91 25.95
CA VAL A 146 11.81 29.15 24.49
C VAL A 146 13.00 30.05 24.11
N VAL A 147 13.86 29.59 23.21
CA VAL A 147 15.11 30.28 22.84
C VAL A 147 14.92 31.20 21.62
N ALA A 148 14.12 30.81 20.63
CA ALA A 148 13.81 31.64 19.47
C ALA A 148 12.45 31.29 18.84
N VAL A 149 11.79 32.28 18.25
CA VAL A 149 10.54 32.11 17.47
C VAL A 149 10.77 32.70 16.08
N SER A 150 10.86 31.84 15.06
CA SER A 150 11.22 32.23 13.68
C SER A 150 10.02 32.48 12.77
N VAL A 151 8.85 32.83 13.33
CA VAL A 151 7.61 33.07 12.58
C VAL A 151 7.08 34.48 12.83
N LYS A 152 6.69 35.16 11.75
CA LYS A 152 6.03 36.46 11.82
C LYS A 152 4.51 36.30 11.87
N PRO A 153 3.78 37.22 12.52
CA PRO A 153 2.31 37.19 12.51
C PRO A 153 1.78 37.24 11.07
N GLY A 154 1.07 36.19 10.64
CA GLY A 154 0.47 36.08 9.30
C GLY A 154 1.15 35.10 8.34
N ASP A 155 2.28 34.49 8.70
CA ASP A 155 2.91 33.46 7.86
C ASP A 155 2.13 32.14 7.91
N MET A 156 1.81 31.61 6.74
CA MET A 156 1.17 30.31 6.57
C MET A 156 2.25 29.21 6.58
N MET A 157 2.36 28.49 7.69
CA MET A 157 3.30 27.39 7.88
C MET A 157 2.57 26.05 7.72
N PRO A 158 2.83 25.26 6.65
CA PRO A 158 2.50 23.84 6.63
C PRO A 158 3.31 23.13 7.72
N GLY A 159 2.68 22.22 8.47
CA GLY A 159 3.12 21.70 9.78
C GLY A 159 4.43 20.89 9.87
N GLU A 160 5.49 21.24 9.14
CA GLU A 160 6.73 20.45 9.07
C GLU A 160 8.02 21.26 9.26
N MET A 161 7.99 22.37 10.02
CA MET A 161 9.22 23.09 10.34
C MET A 161 9.18 23.77 11.72
N SER A 162 9.08 22.96 12.77
CA SER A 162 9.35 23.43 14.15
C SER A 162 10.03 22.34 14.98
N GLN A 163 11.01 21.66 14.39
CA GLN A 163 12.00 20.91 15.16
C GLN A 163 13.37 21.53 14.88
N GLU A 164 13.85 22.29 15.87
CA GLU A 164 15.22 22.78 15.93
C GLU A 164 16.19 21.58 15.92
N ARG A 165 17.14 21.59 15.00
CA ARG A 165 18.36 20.79 15.11
C ARG A 165 19.35 21.53 16.04
N PRO A 166 20.13 20.80 16.85
CA PRO A 166 21.04 21.37 17.85
C PRO A 166 22.17 22.19 17.24
#